data_AF-A0A923XPW0-F1
#
_entry.id   AF-A0A923XPW0-F1
#
_cell.length_a   1.000
_cell.length_b   1.000
_cell.length_c   1.000
_cell.angle_alpha   90.00
_cell.angle_beta   90.00
_cell.angle_gamma   90.00
#
_symmetry.space_group_name_H-M   'P 1'
#
loop_
_entity.id
_entity.type
_entity.pdbx_description
1 polymer ?
#
loop_
_entity_poly.entity_id
_entity_poly.type
_entity_poly.pdbx_seq_one_letter_code
_entity_poly.pdbx_strand_id
1 'polypeptide(L)'
;MPELLSIINCLRIYFPKNFNTFVSIINALMCMSGSKTMLNISRYTNEEACYKTIERFDNRLIPWFEMNLILIRKFLLGESTLLLLSSDETVVRDGLKSLVNYPGFAGE
;
A
#
# COMPACT_ATOMS: atom_id res chain seq x y z
N MET A 1 -8.07 -6.50 -18.71
CA MET A 1 -7.46 -5.85 -17.53
C MET A 1 -8.37 -4.74 -17.08
N PRO A 2 -8.83 -4.72 -15.82
CA PRO A 2 -9.53 -3.55 -15.30
C PRO A 2 -8.60 -2.33 -15.39
N GLU A 3 -9.13 -1.21 -15.88
CA GLU A 3 -8.41 0.07 -15.83
C GLU A 3 -8.08 0.39 -14.36
N LEU A 4 -6.88 0.90 -14.08
CA LEU A 4 -6.40 1.23 -12.74
C LEU A 4 -7.43 2.06 -11.95
N LEU A 5 -8.13 2.98 -12.63
CA LEU A 5 -9.18 3.80 -12.05
C LEU A 5 -10.38 2.97 -11.53
N SER A 6 -10.75 1.89 -12.21
CA SER A 6 -11.79 0.96 -11.78
C SER A 6 -11.41 0.21 -10.51
N ILE A 7 -10.13 -0.21 -10.42
CA ILE A 7 -9.56 -0.83 -9.22
C ILE A 7 -9.60 0.17 -8.05
N ILE A 8 -9.08 1.39 -8.25
CA ILE A 8 -9.03 2.39 -7.18
C ILE A 8 -10.44 2.78 -6.72
N ASN A 9 -11.37 2.97 -7.66
CA ASN A 9 -12.76 3.34 -7.34
C ASN A 9 -13.49 2.32 -6.46
N CYS A 10 -13.17 1.02 -6.55
CA CYS A 10 -13.81 0.03 -5.68
C CYS A 10 -13.39 0.17 -4.20
N LEU A 11 -12.25 0.81 -3.95
CA LEU A 11 -11.70 1.03 -2.61
C LEU A 11 -12.21 2.32 -1.96
N ARG A 12 -13.00 3.13 -2.68
CA ARG A 12 -13.53 4.41 -2.20
C ARG A 12 -14.28 4.29 -0.88
N ILE A 13 -14.97 3.17 -0.65
CA ILE A 13 -15.74 2.90 0.57
C ILE A 13 -14.86 2.91 1.83
N TYR A 14 -13.55 2.63 1.72
CA TYR A 14 -12.62 2.60 2.84
C TYR A 14 -11.98 3.96 3.13
N PHE A 15 -12.05 4.91 2.18
CA PHE A 15 -11.44 6.24 2.31
C PHE A 15 -12.41 7.38 1.98
N PRO A 16 -13.62 7.45 2.56
CA PRO A 16 -14.67 8.38 2.10
C PRO A 16 -14.25 9.85 2.12
N LYS A 17 -13.43 10.25 3.10
CA LYS A 17 -12.94 11.64 3.25
C LYS A 17 -11.59 11.93 2.60
N ASN A 18 -10.81 10.89 2.28
CA ASN A 18 -9.42 11.03 1.86
C ASN A 18 -9.12 10.24 0.58
N PHE A 19 -10.15 9.93 -0.19
CA PHE A 19 -10.05 9.15 -1.40
C PHE A 19 -9.16 9.84 -2.44
N ASN A 20 -9.26 11.16 -2.58
CA ASN A 20 -8.41 11.91 -3.50
C ASN A 20 -6.94 11.80 -3.09
N THR A 21 -6.61 11.95 -1.80
CA THR A 21 -5.26 11.72 -1.29
C THR A 21 -4.77 10.31 -1.59
N PHE A 22 -5.61 9.29 -1.41
CA PHE A 22 -5.27 7.90 -1.74
C PHE A 22 -4.98 7.72 -3.23
N VAL A 23 -5.81 8.29 -4.12
CA VAL A 23 -5.61 8.28 -5.57
C VAL A 23 -4.29 8.96 -5.94
N SER A 24 -4.02 10.16 -5.41
CA SER A 24 -2.78 10.89 -5.65
C SER A 24 -1.54 10.11 -5.18
N ILE A 25 -1.60 9.48 -4.00
CA ILE A 25 -0.51 8.64 -3.49
C ILE A 25 -0.29 7.43 -4.40
N ILE A 26 -1.34 6.74 -4.84
CA ILE A 26 -1.20 5.60 -5.77
C ILE A 26 -0.58 6.05 -7.09
N ASN A 27 -1.07 7.12 -7.68
CA ASN A 27 -0.53 7.66 -8.93
C ASN A 27 0.94 8.01 -8.78
N ALA A 28 1.33 8.66 -7.68
CA ALA A 28 2.72 8.94 -7.39
C ALA A 28 3.55 7.66 -7.27
N LEU A 29 3.11 6.67 -6.49
CA LEU A 29 3.81 5.40 -6.31
C LEU A 29 3.99 4.61 -7.62
N MET A 30 3.07 4.75 -8.57
CA MET A 30 3.11 4.10 -9.88
C MET A 30 4.05 4.80 -10.86
N CYS A 31 4.16 6.13 -10.78
CA CYS A 31 4.96 6.91 -11.74
C CYS A 31 6.36 7.28 -11.22
N MET A 32 6.58 7.24 -9.92
CA MET A 32 7.88 7.56 -9.31
C MET A 32 8.92 6.47 -9.61
N SER A 33 10.12 6.90 -9.98
CA SER A 33 11.33 6.08 -9.97
C SER A 33 12.16 6.35 -8.70
N GLY A 34 12.89 5.34 -8.24
CA GLY A 34 13.73 5.45 -7.04
C GLY A 34 12.98 5.25 -5.72
N SER A 35 13.44 5.93 -4.67
CA SER A 35 12.98 5.67 -3.29
C SER A 35 11.58 6.24 -3.01
N LYS A 36 10.67 5.37 -2.57
CA LYS A 36 9.27 5.66 -2.24
C LYS A 36 9.12 6.21 -0.81
N THR A 37 9.75 7.36 -0.54
CA THR A 37 9.66 8.03 0.77
C THR A 37 8.51 9.03 0.81
N MET A 38 7.95 9.35 1.99
CA MET A 38 6.88 10.36 2.13
C MET A 38 7.26 11.71 1.51
N LEU A 39 8.53 12.13 1.68
CA LEU A 39 9.05 13.37 1.08
C LEU A 39 9.02 13.30 -0.44
N ASN A 40 9.50 12.20 -1.04
CA ASN A 40 9.50 12.06 -2.49
C ASN A 40 8.08 11.94 -3.05
N ILE A 41 7.18 11.25 -2.34
CA ILE A 41 5.75 11.18 -2.71
C ILE A 41 5.17 12.58 -2.70
N SER A 42 5.42 13.38 -1.65
CA SER A 42 4.91 14.76 -1.56
C SER A 42 5.40 15.67 -2.68
N ARG A 43 6.63 15.45 -3.17
CA ARG A 43 7.18 16.16 -4.33
C ARG A 43 6.48 15.76 -5.63
N TYR A 44 6.05 14.50 -5.74
CA TYR A 44 5.37 13.99 -6.93
C TYR A 44 3.88 14.39 -6.96
N THR A 45 3.22 14.39 -5.81
CA THR A 45 1.81 14.78 -5.67
C THR A 45 1.60 16.30 -5.65
N ASN A 46 2.68 17.07 -5.49
CA ASN A 46 2.68 18.54 -5.49
C ASN A 46 1.54 19.13 -4.63
N GLU A 47 0.62 19.91 -5.21
CA GLU A 47 -0.49 20.56 -4.52
C GLU A 47 -1.58 19.60 -4.02
N GLU A 48 -1.66 18.38 -4.57
CA GLU A 48 -2.71 17.42 -4.24
C GLU A 48 -2.52 16.76 -2.86
N ALA A 49 -1.27 16.57 -2.45
CA ALA A 49 -0.95 16.02 -1.15
C ALA A 49 0.43 16.49 -0.67
N CYS A 50 0.43 17.39 0.31
CA CYS A 50 1.67 17.78 0.98
C CYS A 50 2.17 16.68 1.93
N TYR A 51 3.41 16.81 2.40
CA TYR A 51 4.03 15.86 3.33
C TYR A 51 3.14 15.53 4.53
N LYS A 52 2.59 16.55 5.21
CA LYS A 52 1.72 16.35 6.38
C LYS A 52 0.43 15.59 6.05
N THR A 53 -0.09 15.75 4.84
CA THR A 53 -1.28 15.02 4.40
C THR A 53 -0.96 13.55 4.17
N ILE A 54 0.19 13.25 3.56
CA ILE A 54 0.68 11.88 3.35
C ILE A 54 1.00 11.22 4.69
N GLU A 55 1.69 11.90 5.59
CA GLU A 55 1.99 11.42 6.95
C GLU A 55 0.69 11.12 7.73
N ARG A 56 -0.31 12.00 7.66
CA ARG A 56 -1.63 11.75 8.26
C ARG A 56 -2.39 10.62 7.60
N PHE A 57 -2.13 10.33 6.32
CA PHE A 57 -2.74 9.22 5.62
C PHE A 57 -2.09 7.90 6.06
N ASP A 58 -0.77 7.86 6.12
CA ASP A 58 0.04 6.69 6.49
C ASP A 58 -0.20 6.23 7.94
N ASN A 59 -0.36 7.19 8.87
CA ASN A 59 -0.65 6.90 10.28
C ASN A 59 -2.08 6.38 10.56
N ARG A 60 -2.90 6.14 9.53
CA ARG A 60 -4.25 5.62 9.72
C ARG A 60 -4.25 4.11 9.74
N LEU A 61 -5.23 3.56 10.44
CA LEU A 61 -5.59 2.16 10.29
C LEU A 61 -6.20 1.96 8.90
N ILE A 62 -5.47 1.24 8.05
CA ILE A 62 -5.94 0.84 6.73
C ILE A 62 -6.47 -0.60 6.84
N PRO A 63 -7.73 -0.87 6.44
CA PRO A 63 -8.32 -2.20 6.47
C PRO A 63 -7.80 -3.06 5.30
N TRP A 64 -6.51 -3.42 5.35
CA TRP A 64 -5.82 -4.11 4.27
C TRP A 64 -6.46 -5.44 3.90
N PHE A 65 -6.93 -6.20 4.88
CA PHE A 65 -7.55 -7.49 4.65
C PHE A 65 -8.83 -7.35 3.79
N GLU A 66 -9.73 -6.47 4.20
CA GLU A 66 -11.00 -6.22 3.53
C GLU A 66 -10.79 -5.64 2.13
N MET A 67 -9.84 -4.71 1.99
CA MET A 67 -9.46 -4.15 0.69
C MET A 67 -8.99 -5.24 -0.27
N ASN A 68 -8.05 -6.09 0.15
CA ASN A 68 -7.55 -7.19 -0.68
C ASN A 68 -8.66 -8.19 -1.04
N LEU A 69 -9.55 -8.51 -0.10
CA LEU A 69 -10.67 -9.42 -0.35
C LEU A 69 -11.64 -8.86 -1.40
N ILE A 70 -11.96 -7.56 -1.35
CA ILE A 70 -12.79 -6.92 -2.37
C ILE A 70 -12.11 -6.95 -3.73
N LEU A 71 -10.79 -6.70 -3.80
CA LEU A 71 -10.05 -6.77 -5.06
C LEU A 71 -10.09 -8.17 -5.67
N ILE A 72 -9.85 -9.21 -4.85
CA ILE A 72 -9.93 -10.61 -5.28
C ILE A 72 -11.33 -10.94 -5.79
N ARG A 73 -12.36 -10.63 -5.00
CA ARG A 73 -13.75 -10.89 -5.38
C ARG A 73 -14.17 -10.19 -6.66
N LYS A 74 -13.74 -8.95 -6.87
CA LYS A 74 -14.19 -8.13 -7.99
C LYS A 74 -13.42 -8.38 -9.28
N PHE A 75 -12.14 -8.70 -9.19
CA PHE A 75 -11.26 -8.74 -10.36
C PHE A 75 -10.65 -10.12 -10.64
N LEU A 76 -10.63 -11.04 -9.67
CA LEU A 76 -10.07 -12.38 -9.84
C LEU A 76 -11.14 -13.48 -9.85
N LEU A 77 -12.27 -13.29 -9.16
CA LEU A 77 -13.34 -14.29 -9.06
C LEU A 77 -14.51 -13.94 -10.01
N GLY A 78 -14.46 -14.45 -11.25
CA GLY A 78 -15.56 -14.34 -12.23
C GLY A 78 -16.07 -15.70 -12.69
N GLU A 79 -17.27 -15.75 -13.27
CA GLU A 79 -17.83 -16.99 -13.83
C GLU A 79 -16.87 -17.57 -14.90
N SER A 80 -16.57 -18.86 -14.80
CA SER A 80 -15.66 -19.60 -15.71
C SER A 80 -14.17 -19.24 -15.64
N THR A 81 -13.68 -18.63 -14.55
CA THR A 81 -12.26 -18.26 -14.44
C THR A 81 -11.41 -19.46 -13.99
N LEU A 82 -10.54 -19.97 -14.87
CA LEU A 82 -9.47 -20.88 -14.47
C LEU A 82 -8.37 -20.07 -13.76
N LEU A 83 -8.18 -20.34 -12.47
CA LEU A 83 -7.18 -19.66 -11.65
C LEU A 83 -5.99 -20.59 -11.41
N LEU A 84 -4.79 -20.13 -11.78
CA LEU A 84 -3.54 -20.76 -11.33
C LEU A 84 -3.11 -20.07 -10.03
N LEU A 85 -3.11 -20.80 -8.93
CA LEU A 85 -2.67 -20.31 -7.63
C LEU A 85 -1.24 -20.78 -7.36
N SER A 86 -0.36 -19.85 -7.00
CA SER A 86 0.97 -20.13 -6.48
C SER A 86 1.12 -19.42 -5.15
N SER A 87 1.71 -20.09 -4.17
CA SER A 87 1.96 -19.55 -2.85
C SER A 87 3.46 -19.49 -2.61
N ASP A 88 3.94 -18.35 -2.15
CA ASP A 88 5.30 -18.12 -1.71
C ASP A 88 5.24 -17.25 -0.45
N GLU A 89 6.22 -17.41 0.43
CA GLU A 89 6.29 -16.67 1.68
C GLU A 89 7.40 -15.63 1.58
N THR A 90 7.07 -14.38 1.91
CA THR A 90 8.04 -13.29 1.94
C THR A 90 8.08 -12.66 3.32
N VAL A 91 9.28 -12.38 3.80
CA VAL A 91 9.51 -11.70 5.08
C VAL A 91 9.92 -10.27 4.78
N VAL A 92 9.03 -9.32 5.11
CA VAL A 92 9.37 -7.90 5.10
C VAL A 92 10.21 -7.62 6.34
N ARG A 93 11.51 -7.37 6.16
CA ARG A 93 12.38 -6.88 7.24
C ARG A 93 12.26 -5.38 7.31
N ASP A 94 11.71 -4.89 8.41
CA ASP A 94 11.80 -3.46 8.72
C ASP A 94 13.22 -3.15 9.21
N GLY A 95 13.86 -2.20 8.55
CA GLY A 95 15.24 -1.79 8.80
C GLY A 95 15.37 -0.78 9.94
N LEU A 96 14.31 -0.52 10.71
CA LEU A 96 14.43 0.17 11.98
C LEU A 96 15.47 -0.56 12.81
N LYS A 97 16.64 0.08 12.98
CA LYS A 97 17.67 -0.34 13.92
C LYS A 97 16.96 -0.51 15.26
N SER A 98 16.62 -1.74 15.64
CA SER A 98 16.35 -2.02 17.03
C SER A 98 17.67 -1.75 17.74
N LEU A 99 17.78 -0.60 18.39
CA LEU A 99 18.71 -0.40 19.49
C LEU A 99 18.15 -1.19 20.68
N VAL A 100 18.05 -2.50 20.49
CA VAL A 100 17.86 -3.46 21.57
C VAL A 100 19.14 -4.28 21.52
N ASN A 101 20.10 -3.86 22.35
CA ASN A 101 21.19 -4.72 22.75
C ASN A 101 20.55 -6.06 23.18
N TYR A 102 20.82 -7.13 22.44
CA TYR A 102 20.60 -8.48 22.92
C TYR A 102 21.89 -8.92 23.64
N PRO A 103 21.94 -8.94 24.99
CA PRO A 103 23.00 -9.63 25.69
C PRO A 103 22.56 -11.10 25.78
N GLY A 104 23.03 -11.96 24.87
CA GLY A 104 22.53 -13.33 24.91
C GLY A 104 23.06 -14.36 23.92
N PHE A 105 24.12 -14.07 23.17
CA PHE A 105 24.86 -15.13 22.47
C PHE A 105 26.31 -15.14 22.96
N ALA A 106 26.46 -15.69 24.17
CA ALA A 106 27.67 -16.36 24.60
C ALA A 106 27.30 -17.84 24.80
N GLY A 107 28.05 -18.74 24.15
CA GLY A 107 27.86 -20.19 24.14
C GLY A 107 27.48 -20.67 22.74
N GLU A 108 28.22 -21.55 22.07
CA GLU A 108 29.46 -22.31 22.37
C GLU A 108 30.29 -22.37 21.07
#